data_AF-H3CL34-F1
#
_entry.id   AF-H3CL34-F1
#
_cell.length_a   1.000
_cell.length_b   1.000
_cell.length_c   1.000
_cell.angle_alpha   90.00
_cell.angle_beta   90.00
_cell.angle_gamma   90.00
#
_symmetry.space_group_name_H-M   'P 1'
#
loop_
_entity.id
_entity.type
_entity.pdbx_description
1 polymer ?
#
loop_
_entity_poly.entity_id
_entity_poly.type
_entity_poly.pdbx_seq_one_letter_code
_entity_poly.pdbx_strand_id
1 'polypeptide(L)'
;SHLLCSRTPKKDFVEVTELTDVTYISNLVKLKPGHINVVLVLTNASKTALLKKFAKEVFSFSGSHFLHFSFQNTDKHHHWMPSLLRLTSDMSQSTDHSDDESCLDFSGHVLALNGYKKYLCFFKPVFTGDDPDSSSEPFFKSKRKCQSRSCSSFHSRSRSHSREDGAISKKSNRAMSIEVHHKLDRLGLWMERLMEGTLPRLWVPVWPPLDETTNNS
;
A
#
# COMPACT_ATOMS: atom_id res chain seq x y z
N SER A 1 1.52 46.04 -9.27
CA SER A 1 0.72 44.86 -9.68
C SER A 1 0.75 43.85 -8.55
N HIS A 2 -0.33 43.77 -7.77
CA HIS A 2 -0.43 42.85 -6.64
C HIS A 2 -0.73 41.43 -7.17
N LEU A 3 0.20 40.51 -6.99
CA LEU A 3 -0.05 39.08 -7.15
C LEU A 3 -0.88 38.61 -5.96
N LEU A 4 -2.18 38.43 -6.18
CA LEU A 4 -3.06 37.70 -5.28
C LEU A 4 -2.61 36.24 -5.26
N CYS A 5 -1.75 35.90 -4.30
CA CYS A 5 -1.50 34.52 -3.94
C CYS A 5 -2.81 33.98 -3.38
N SER A 6 -3.60 33.28 -4.21
CA SER A 6 -4.78 32.56 -3.79
C SER A 6 -4.34 31.45 -2.84
N ARG A 7 -4.29 31.77 -1.55
CA ARG A 7 -4.18 30.79 -0.49
C ARG A 7 -5.42 29.92 -0.59
N THR A 8 -5.26 28.74 -1.17
CA THR A 8 -6.20 27.63 -1.02
C THR A 8 -6.52 27.53 0.48
N PRO A 9 -7.80 27.45 0.88
CA PRO A 9 -8.15 27.27 2.28
C PRO A 9 -7.39 26.04 2.79
N LYS A 10 -6.63 26.21 3.87
CA LYS A 10 -5.89 25.11 4.50
C LYS A 10 -6.93 24.08 4.92
N LYS A 11 -7.01 22.96 4.20
CA LYS A 11 -7.75 21.80 4.67
C LYS A 11 -7.00 21.31 5.90
N ASP A 12 -7.66 21.32 7.06
CA ASP A 12 -7.09 20.78 8.30
C ASP A 12 -7.15 19.24 8.34
N PHE A 13 -7.67 18.61 7.28
CA PHE A 13 -7.84 17.17 7.17
C PHE A 13 -7.46 16.66 5.77
N VAL A 14 -7.01 15.41 5.71
CA VAL A 14 -6.82 14.67 4.46
C VAL A 14 -8.10 13.91 4.14
N GLU A 15 -8.69 14.18 2.99
CA GLU A 15 -9.83 13.44 2.47
C GLU A 15 -9.33 12.16 1.80
N VAL A 16 -9.73 10.99 2.30
CA VAL A 16 -9.35 9.69 1.74
C VAL A 16 -10.61 8.90 1.43
N THR A 17 -10.79 8.54 0.17
CA THR A 17 -12.01 7.89 -0.32
C THR A 17 -11.79 6.38 -0.51
N GLU A 18 -12.76 5.55 -0.16
CA GLU A 18 -12.70 4.12 -0.48
C GLU A 18 -12.83 3.92 -1.99
N LEU A 19 -11.93 3.12 -2.57
CA LEU A 19 -12.04 2.70 -3.96
C LEU A 19 -13.03 1.53 -4.04
N THR A 20 -14.25 1.85 -4.46
CA THR A 20 -15.39 0.93 -4.66
C THR A 20 -15.78 0.96 -6.13
N ASP A 21 -16.69 0.10 -6.56
CA ASP A 21 -17.12 0.03 -7.98
C ASP A 21 -17.71 1.35 -8.47
N VAL A 22 -18.33 2.10 -7.55
CA VAL A 22 -18.88 3.44 -7.80
C VAL A 22 -17.78 4.48 -7.99
N THR A 23 -16.74 4.48 -7.14
CA THR A 23 -15.69 5.51 -7.16
C THR A 23 -14.52 5.15 -8.09
N TYR A 24 -14.40 3.90 -8.50
CA TYR A 24 -13.31 3.38 -9.32
C TYR A 24 -13.21 4.08 -10.67
N ILE A 25 -14.35 4.26 -11.33
CA ILE A 25 -14.39 4.90 -12.63
C ILE A 25 -13.95 6.37 -12.52
N SER A 26 -14.43 7.13 -11.53
CA SER A 26 -14.08 8.54 -11.37
C SER A 26 -12.67 8.76 -10.85
N ASN A 27 -12.21 7.89 -9.94
CA ASN A 27 -10.96 8.09 -9.21
C ASN A 27 -9.78 7.33 -9.84
N LEU A 28 -10.02 6.51 -10.87
CA LEU A 28 -8.97 5.85 -11.63
C LEU A 28 -9.22 5.90 -13.14
N VAL A 29 -10.23 5.20 -13.65
CA VAL A 29 -10.35 4.94 -15.11
C VAL A 29 -10.54 6.21 -15.93
N LYS A 30 -11.40 7.11 -15.47
CA LYS A 30 -11.72 8.40 -16.10
C LYS A 30 -11.14 9.58 -15.31
N LEU A 31 -10.07 9.33 -14.57
CA LEU A 31 -9.41 10.39 -13.81
C LEU A 31 -8.89 11.47 -14.77
N LYS A 32 -9.06 12.74 -14.39
CA LYS A 32 -8.70 13.89 -15.23
C LYS A 32 -7.20 13.85 -15.62
N PRO A 33 -6.84 14.18 -16.87
CA PRO A 33 -5.44 14.23 -17.29
C PRO A 33 -4.57 15.09 -16.38
N GLY A 34 -3.39 14.58 -16.02
CA GLY A 34 -2.48 15.23 -15.08
C GLY A 34 -2.77 14.96 -13.60
N HIS A 35 -3.91 14.34 -13.28
CA HIS A 35 -4.22 13.91 -11.92
C HIS A 35 -3.70 12.49 -11.66
N ILE A 36 -3.38 12.23 -10.39
CA ILE A 36 -2.86 10.96 -9.89
C ILE A 36 -3.68 10.59 -8.65
N ASN A 37 -4.10 9.34 -8.55
CA ASN A 37 -4.72 8.80 -7.34
C ASN A 37 -3.70 7.98 -6.56
N VAL A 38 -3.42 8.39 -5.33
CA VAL A 38 -2.54 7.70 -4.40
C VAL A 38 -3.39 6.78 -3.53
N VAL A 39 -3.25 5.48 -3.77
CA VAL A 39 -4.10 4.44 -3.19
C VAL A 39 -3.32 3.64 -2.15
N LEU A 40 -3.78 3.68 -0.90
CA LEU A 40 -3.28 2.81 0.16
C LEU A 40 -4.01 1.46 0.14
N VAL A 41 -3.27 0.36 0.13
CA VAL A 41 -3.84 -0.99 0.26
C VAL A 41 -3.87 -1.38 1.73
N LEU A 42 -5.01 -1.87 2.22
CA LEU A 42 -5.22 -2.22 3.62
C LEU A 42 -6.24 -3.35 3.81
N THR A 43 -6.29 -3.90 5.01
CA THR A 43 -7.32 -4.84 5.50
C THR A 43 -8.21 -4.15 6.53
N ASN A 44 -9.39 -4.71 6.83
CA ASN A 44 -10.27 -4.22 7.89
C ASN A 44 -9.54 -4.17 9.25
N ALA A 45 -8.69 -5.16 9.54
CA ALA A 45 -7.92 -5.20 10.78
C ALA A 45 -6.90 -4.05 10.90
N SER A 46 -6.32 -3.60 9.78
CA SER A 46 -5.28 -2.57 9.75
C SER A 46 -5.79 -1.17 9.39
N LYS A 47 -7.07 -1.06 9.00
CA LYS A 47 -7.70 0.16 8.44
C LYS A 47 -7.44 1.42 9.26
N THR A 48 -7.80 1.41 10.54
CA THR A 48 -7.72 2.59 11.40
C THR A 48 -6.28 3.06 11.62
N ALA A 49 -5.36 2.12 11.84
CA ALA A 49 -3.95 2.43 12.10
C ALA A 49 -3.26 2.97 10.84
N LEU A 50 -3.43 2.27 9.70
CA LEU A 50 -2.80 2.66 8.43
C LEU A 50 -3.36 3.97 7.88
N LEU A 51 -4.68 4.20 7.93
CA LEU A 51 -5.26 5.47 7.44
C LEU A 51 -4.76 6.66 8.25
N LYS A 52 -4.67 6.53 9.59
CA LYS A 52 -4.15 7.60 10.45
C LYS A 52 -2.70 7.94 10.12
N LYS A 53 -1.85 6.92 9.95
CA LYS A 53 -0.44 7.11 9.58
C LYS A 53 -0.31 7.66 8.16
N PHE A 54 -1.05 7.12 7.21
CA PHE A 54 -1.09 7.57 5.82
C PHE A 54 -1.46 9.05 5.71
N ALA A 55 -2.54 9.47 6.37
CA ALA A 55 -2.96 10.87 6.40
C ALA A 55 -1.85 11.80 6.92
N LYS A 56 -1.10 11.37 7.95
CA LYS A 56 0.04 12.13 8.49
C LYS A 56 1.17 12.28 7.47
N GLU A 57 1.53 11.20 6.78
CA GLU A 57 2.61 11.18 5.79
C GLU A 57 2.28 12.01 4.54
N VAL A 58 1.02 11.97 4.10
CA VAL A 58 0.59 12.68 2.87
C VAL A 58 0.06 14.09 3.12
N PHE A 59 -0.06 14.53 4.39
CA PHE A 59 -0.70 15.79 4.77
C PHE A 59 -0.13 17.00 4.03
N SER A 60 1.20 17.11 3.93
CA SER A 60 1.90 18.20 3.24
C SER A 60 1.57 18.27 1.74
N PHE A 61 1.11 17.16 1.15
CA PHE A 61 0.73 17.06 -0.26
C PHE A 61 -0.77 17.25 -0.50
N SER A 62 -1.60 17.24 0.55
CA SER A 62 -3.06 17.29 0.47
C SER A 62 -3.63 18.57 -0.15
N GLY A 63 -2.84 19.65 -0.18
CA GLY A 63 -3.17 20.89 -0.89
C GLY A 63 -3.09 20.79 -2.41
N SER A 64 -2.55 19.69 -2.96
CA SER A 64 -2.39 19.51 -4.40
C SER A 64 -3.70 19.08 -5.06
N HIS A 65 -4.28 19.95 -5.89
CA HIS A 65 -5.54 19.65 -6.58
C HIS A 65 -5.47 18.47 -7.58
N PHE A 66 -4.26 18.07 -7.96
CA PHE A 66 -4.03 16.96 -8.87
C PHE A 66 -3.77 15.62 -8.17
N LEU A 67 -3.61 15.62 -6.85
CA LEU A 67 -3.51 14.40 -6.07
C LEU A 67 -4.86 14.07 -5.46
N HIS A 68 -5.28 12.83 -5.66
CA HIS A 68 -6.40 12.23 -4.98
C HIS A 68 -5.87 11.16 -4.04
N PHE A 69 -6.52 10.97 -2.91
CA PHE A 69 -6.13 9.96 -1.94
C PHE A 69 -7.26 8.97 -1.78
N SER A 70 -6.96 7.70 -2.00
CA SER A 70 -7.92 6.62 -1.83
C SER A 70 -7.35 5.49 -1.01
N PHE A 71 -8.20 4.57 -0.57
CA PHE A 71 -7.76 3.29 -0.04
C PHE A 71 -8.50 2.13 -0.70
N GLN A 72 -7.80 1.01 -0.84
CA GLN A 72 -8.34 -0.26 -1.33
C GLN A 72 -8.39 -1.26 -0.19
N ASN A 73 -9.56 -1.84 0.05
CA ASN A 73 -9.73 -2.88 1.06
C ASN A 73 -9.56 -4.26 0.42
N THR A 74 -8.52 -4.98 0.80
CA THR A 74 -8.23 -6.32 0.28
C THR A 74 -9.23 -7.36 0.78
N ASP A 75 -9.84 -7.15 1.95
CA ASP A 75 -10.86 -8.09 2.45
C ASP A 75 -12.13 -8.06 1.59
N LYS A 76 -12.33 -6.98 0.82
CA LYS A 76 -13.45 -6.84 -0.13
C LYS A 76 -13.04 -7.20 -1.56
N HIS A 77 -11.87 -6.72 -2.00
CA HIS A 77 -11.41 -6.86 -3.39
C HIS A 77 -10.01 -7.50 -3.44
N HIS A 78 -9.89 -8.70 -2.90
CA HIS A 78 -8.61 -9.40 -2.76
C HIS A 78 -7.92 -9.70 -4.10
N HIS A 79 -8.68 -9.93 -5.18
CA HIS A 79 -8.14 -10.23 -6.52
C HIS A 79 -7.62 -9.02 -7.30
N TRP A 80 -8.02 -7.80 -6.93
CA TRP A 80 -7.72 -6.60 -7.72
C TRP A 80 -6.21 -6.33 -7.81
N MET A 81 -5.51 -6.40 -6.66
CA MET A 81 -4.08 -6.12 -6.58
C MET A 81 -3.22 -7.18 -7.29
N PRO A 82 -3.39 -8.50 -7.07
CA PRO A 82 -2.75 -9.53 -7.88
C PRO A 82 -3.00 -9.37 -9.38
N SER A 83 -4.25 -9.08 -9.78
CA SER A 83 -4.62 -8.89 -11.18
C SER A 83 -3.90 -7.69 -11.80
N LEU A 84 -3.82 -6.58 -11.07
CA LEU A 84 -3.08 -5.39 -11.50
C LEU A 84 -1.60 -5.70 -11.70
N LEU A 85 -0.99 -6.40 -10.75
CA LEU A 85 0.42 -6.76 -10.83
C LEU A 85 0.68 -7.66 -12.02
N ARG A 86 -0.09 -8.73 -12.22
CA ARG A 86 0.03 -9.62 -13.39
C ARG A 86 0.02 -8.86 -14.72
N LEU A 87 -0.90 -7.91 -14.89
CA LEU A 87 -0.99 -7.08 -16.10
C LEU A 87 0.23 -6.18 -16.32
N THR A 88 0.94 -5.80 -15.25
CA THR A 88 2.23 -5.08 -15.36
C THR A 88 3.42 -6.02 -15.55
N SER A 89 3.34 -7.25 -15.04
CA SER A 89 4.36 -8.30 -15.14
C SER A 89 4.48 -8.87 -16.55
N ASP A 90 3.36 -9.06 -17.24
CA ASP A 90 3.28 -9.72 -18.55
C ASP A 90 4.03 -8.93 -19.66
N MET A 91 4.44 -7.69 -19.37
CA MET A 91 5.32 -6.88 -20.24
C MET A 91 6.83 -7.17 -20.03
N SER A 92 7.18 -7.95 -19.02
CA SER A 92 8.56 -8.28 -18.62
C SER A 92 8.76 -9.79 -18.46
N GLN A 93 8.74 -10.49 -19.60
CA GLN A 93 9.28 -11.85 -19.86
C GLN A 93 9.03 -12.95 -18.79
N SER A 94 8.18 -13.90 -19.18
CA SER A 94 8.27 -15.36 -18.94
C SER A 94 9.09 -15.85 -17.73
N THR A 95 8.45 -16.45 -16.73
CA THR A 95 8.78 -17.80 -16.22
C THR A 95 7.95 -18.19 -14.99
N ASP A 96 7.47 -19.45 -15.05
CA ASP A 96 7.11 -20.37 -13.98
C ASP A 96 6.02 -19.98 -12.98
N HIS A 97 4.82 -20.44 -13.37
CA HIS A 97 3.81 -21.03 -12.51
C HIS A 97 4.38 -21.57 -11.20
N SER A 98 4.02 -20.93 -10.09
CA SER A 98 3.98 -21.57 -8.79
C SER A 98 2.70 -21.12 -8.12
N ASP A 99 1.77 -22.08 -7.96
CA ASP A 99 0.49 -21.97 -7.25
C ASP A 99 0.69 -21.63 -5.77
N ASP A 100 1.11 -20.39 -5.47
CA ASP A 100 1.08 -19.83 -4.12
C ASP A 100 0.66 -18.34 -4.16
N GLU A 101 -0.29 -18.03 -5.05
CA GLU A 101 -0.91 -16.70 -5.21
C GLU A 101 -1.84 -16.33 -4.03
N SER A 102 -2.01 -17.23 -3.06
CA SER A 102 -2.92 -17.07 -1.92
C SER A 102 -2.29 -16.43 -0.67
N CYS A 103 -0.99 -16.10 -0.69
CA CYS A 103 -0.26 -15.63 0.50
C CYS A 103 0.53 -14.32 0.31
N LEU A 104 0.03 -13.38 -0.50
CA LEU A 104 0.64 -12.04 -0.58
C LEU A 104 -0.15 -11.03 0.28
N ASP A 105 0.38 -10.68 1.46
CA ASP A 105 -0.14 -9.57 2.27
C ASP A 105 0.24 -8.23 1.61
N PHE A 106 -0.70 -7.64 0.88
CA PHE A 106 -0.53 -6.31 0.29
C PHE A 106 -0.81 -5.17 1.29
N SER A 107 -1.21 -5.45 2.53
CA SER A 107 -1.49 -4.42 3.52
C SER A 107 -0.27 -3.52 3.77
N GLY A 108 -0.47 -2.21 3.62
CA GLY A 108 0.56 -1.17 3.76
C GLY A 108 1.28 -0.80 2.47
N HIS A 109 0.97 -1.43 1.34
CA HIS A 109 1.46 -0.95 0.04
C HIS A 109 0.73 0.32 -0.38
N VAL A 110 1.43 1.19 -1.12
CA VAL A 110 0.85 2.41 -1.70
C VAL A 110 1.11 2.45 -3.19
N LEU A 111 0.10 2.81 -3.97
CA LEU A 111 0.17 2.92 -5.42
C LEU A 111 -0.12 4.36 -5.83
N ALA A 112 0.69 4.93 -6.72
CA ALA A 112 0.32 6.17 -7.40
C ALA A 112 -0.16 5.81 -8.81
N LEU A 113 -1.46 5.92 -9.03
CA LEU A 113 -2.12 5.50 -10.27
C LEU A 113 -2.41 6.71 -11.16
N ASN A 114 -1.94 6.66 -12.40
CA ASN A 114 -2.29 7.66 -13.41
C ASN A 114 -3.23 7.03 -14.43
N GLY A 115 -4.53 7.26 -14.26
CA GLY A 115 -5.58 6.71 -15.13
C GLY A 115 -5.41 7.06 -16.61
N TYR A 116 -5.06 8.32 -16.89
CA TYR A 116 -4.93 8.85 -18.25
C TYR A 116 -3.71 8.32 -18.97
N LYS A 117 -2.54 8.38 -18.33
CA LYS A 117 -1.29 7.85 -18.91
C LYS A 117 -1.14 6.34 -18.70
N LYS A 118 -2.06 5.69 -17.99
CA LYS A 118 -2.06 4.24 -17.74
C LYS A 118 -0.71 3.71 -17.22
N TYR A 119 -0.23 4.29 -16.13
CA TYR A 119 0.91 3.75 -15.39
C TYR A 119 0.64 3.79 -13.89
N LEU A 120 1.42 3.01 -13.15
CA LEU A 120 1.51 3.08 -11.70
C LEU A 120 2.94 3.28 -11.22
N CYS A 121 3.12 3.98 -10.11
CA CYS A 121 4.33 3.91 -9.29
C CYS A 121 4.02 3.10 -8.03
N PHE A 122 4.99 2.32 -7.58
CA PHE A 122 4.81 1.36 -6.50
C PHE A 122 5.63 1.74 -5.27
N PHE A 123 4.99 1.78 -4.10
CA PHE A 123 5.64 1.88 -2.80
C PHE A 123 5.49 0.56 -2.05
N LYS A 124 6.62 0.04 -1.57
CA LYS A 124 6.67 -1.13 -0.70
C LYS A 124 6.74 -0.68 0.76
N PRO A 125 5.96 -1.31 1.65
CA PRO A 125 6.06 -1.02 3.06
C PRO A 125 7.45 -1.39 3.59
N VAL A 126 7.94 -0.61 4.55
CA VAL A 126 9.21 -0.87 5.22
C VAL A 126 8.93 -1.77 6.43
N PHE A 127 9.57 -2.94 6.48
CA PHE A 127 9.54 -3.80 7.66
C PHE A 127 10.78 -3.52 8.52
N THR A 128 10.57 -3.45 9.83
CA THR A 128 11.67 -3.24 10.79
C THR A 128 12.64 -4.42 10.69
N GLY A 129 13.77 -4.24 10.00
CA GLY A 129 14.78 -5.29 9.75
C GLY A 129 15.24 -5.41 8.29
N ASP A 130 14.61 -4.72 7.34
CA ASP A 130 15.06 -4.68 5.95
C ASP A 130 16.17 -3.62 5.76
N ASP A 131 17.34 -4.07 5.26
CA ASP A 131 18.48 -3.19 4.96
C ASP A 131 18.11 -2.14 3.89
N PRO A 132 18.54 -0.87 4.06
CA PRO A 132 18.10 0.27 3.26
C PRO A 132 18.50 0.22 1.78
N ASP A 133 19.45 -0.64 1.39
CA ASP A 133 19.99 -0.75 0.03
C ASP A 133 19.25 -1.74 -0.89
N SER A 134 18.25 -2.47 -0.40
CA SER A 134 17.48 -3.43 -1.26
C SER A 134 16.34 -2.78 -2.07
N SER A 135 16.26 -1.44 -2.12
CA SER A 135 15.11 -0.70 -2.66
C SER A 135 15.05 -0.58 -4.20
N SER A 136 15.97 -1.20 -4.94
CA SER A 136 16.07 -1.09 -6.40
C SER A 136 15.70 -2.37 -7.18
N GLU A 137 15.40 -3.49 -6.52
CA GLU A 137 15.12 -4.73 -7.25
C GLU A 137 13.69 -4.77 -7.81
N PRO A 138 13.51 -5.06 -9.12
CA PRO A 138 12.20 -5.26 -9.71
C PRO A 138 11.47 -6.40 -8.99
N PHE A 139 10.14 -6.26 -8.88
CA PHE A 139 9.24 -7.15 -8.13
C PHE A 139 9.47 -8.65 -8.41
N PHE A 140 9.98 -9.01 -9.59
CA PHE A 140 10.16 -10.38 -10.05
C PHE A 140 11.49 -11.05 -9.69
N LYS A 141 12.50 -10.33 -9.16
CA LYS A 141 13.80 -10.93 -8.83
C LYS A 141 13.97 -11.37 -7.37
N SER A 142 13.19 -10.81 -6.45
CA SER A 142 13.23 -11.20 -5.03
C SER A 142 12.20 -12.28 -4.70
N LYS A 143 12.28 -13.43 -5.38
CA LYS A 143 11.68 -14.69 -4.88
C LYS A 143 12.57 -15.23 -3.75
N ARG A 144 12.82 -14.43 -2.70
CA ARG A 144 13.41 -14.94 -1.47
C ARG A 144 12.29 -15.68 -0.75
N LYS A 145 12.31 -17.01 -0.94
CA LYS A 145 11.70 -18.05 -0.11
C LYS A 145 11.14 -17.47 1.19
N CYS A 146 9.82 -17.23 1.24
CA CYS A 146 9.08 -17.07 2.49
C CYS A 146 9.13 -18.42 3.21
N GLN A 147 10.31 -18.78 3.72
CA GLN A 147 10.41 -19.84 4.70
C GLN A 147 9.90 -19.20 5.98
N SER A 148 8.62 -19.46 6.26
CA SER A 148 8.06 -19.41 7.59
C SER A 148 9.12 -19.96 8.55
N ARG A 149 9.80 -19.04 9.25
CA ARG A 149 10.61 -19.41 10.41
C ARG A 149 9.61 -19.74 11.50
N SER A 150 9.07 -20.95 11.42
CA SER A 150 8.56 -21.67 12.57
C SER A 150 9.62 -21.53 13.66
N CYS A 151 9.25 -20.82 14.71
CA CYS A 151 10.03 -20.58 15.90
C CYS A 151 10.30 -21.91 16.62
N SER A 152 11.30 -22.66 16.18
CA SER A 152 11.76 -23.87 16.85
C SER A 152 12.81 -23.54 17.91
N SER A 153 12.35 -23.70 19.15
CA SER A 153 13.10 -24.16 20.32
C SER A 153 14.38 -23.43 20.74
N PHE A 154 14.23 -22.49 21.68
CA PHE A 154 15.25 -22.32 22.71
C PHE A 154 14.91 -23.19 23.91
N HIS A 155 15.68 -24.27 24.06
CA HIS A 155 15.80 -25.03 25.30
C HIS A 155 16.54 -24.16 26.31
N SER A 156 15.82 -23.60 27.27
CA SER A 156 16.40 -23.05 28.50
C SER A 156 15.67 -23.65 29.70
N ARG A 157 16.43 -24.45 30.44
CA ARG A 157 16.01 -25.14 31.67
C ARG A 157 15.67 -24.15 32.80
N SER A 158 14.56 -24.46 33.48
CA SER A 158 14.31 -24.29 34.92
C SER A 158 14.06 -22.88 35.47
N ARG A 159 12.84 -22.63 35.97
CA ARG A 159 12.46 -22.73 37.40
C ARG A 159 11.09 -22.10 37.63
N SER A 160 10.20 -22.86 38.24
CA SER A 160 8.87 -22.45 38.66
C SER A 160 8.93 -21.37 39.75
N HIS A 161 8.15 -20.29 39.62
CA HIS A 161 7.53 -19.66 40.77
C HIS A 161 6.20 -19.02 40.37
N SER A 162 5.15 -19.50 41.03
CA SER A 162 3.79 -18.96 41.04
C SER A 162 3.77 -17.48 41.38
N ARG A 163 2.99 -16.67 40.65
CA ARG A 163 1.84 -15.85 41.13
C ARG A 163 1.04 -15.33 39.92
N GLU A 164 -0.29 -15.46 39.98
CA GLU A 164 -1.24 -14.74 39.14
C GLU A 164 -1.04 -13.22 39.26
N ASP A 165 -0.95 -12.51 38.13
CA ASP A 165 -1.64 -11.23 37.95
C ASP A 165 -1.76 -10.88 36.45
N GLY A 166 -2.97 -10.51 36.02
CA GLY A 166 -3.39 -10.44 34.63
C GLY A 166 -2.96 -9.17 33.89
N ALA A 167 -1.83 -9.21 33.16
CA ALA A 167 -1.35 -8.05 32.38
C ALA A 167 -0.76 -8.36 30.98
N ILE A 168 -1.10 -9.50 30.34
CA ILE A 168 -0.41 -9.93 29.10
C ILE A 168 -1.06 -9.40 27.80
N SER A 169 -2.30 -8.94 27.81
CA SER A 169 -3.01 -8.54 26.56
C SER A 169 -2.61 -7.17 25.99
N LYS A 170 -2.08 -6.23 26.81
CA LYS A 170 -1.80 -4.85 26.34
C LYS A 170 -0.43 -4.66 25.65
N LYS A 171 0.56 -5.51 25.92
CA LYS A 171 1.90 -5.40 25.30
C LYS A 171 1.92 -5.91 23.85
N SER A 172 1.24 -7.02 23.58
CA SER A 172 1.15 -7.61 22.22
C SER A 172 0.46 -6.65 21.24
N ASN A 173 -0.69 -6.09 21.62
CA ASN A 173 -1.43 -5.14 20.78
C ASN A 173 -0.65 -3.85 20.50
N ARG A 174 0.15 -3.36 21.46
CA ARG A 174 1.04 -2.21 21.21
C ARG A 174 2.14 -2.57 20.21
N ALA A 175 2.79 -3.72 20.37
CA ALA A 175 3.84 -4.18 19.45
C ALA A 175 3.32 -4.34 18.01
N MET A 176 2.17 -5.01 17.83
CA MET A 176 1.51 -5.14 16.52
C MET A 176 1.11 -3.77 15.95
N SER A 177 0.58 -2.87 16.79
CA SER A 177 0.24 -1.53 16.32
C SER A 177 1.50 -0.79 15.84
N ILE A 178 2.61 -0.88 16.56
CA ILE A 178 3.88 -0.21 16.21
C ILE A 178 4.40 -0.75 14.86
N GLU A 179 4.39 -2.08 14.67
CA GLU A 179 4.76 -2.70 13.38
C GLU A 179 3.88 -2.21 12.22
N VAL A 180 2.56 -2.12 12.42
CA VAL A 180 1.64 -1.61 11.38
C VAL A 180 1.91 -0.13 11.07
N HIS A 181 2.33 0.68 12.04
CA HIS A 181 2.66 2.08 11.79
C HIS A 181 3.98 2.24 11.02
N HIS A 182 4.98 1.37 11.24
CA HIS A 182 6.25 1.43 10.52
C HIS A 182 6.13 1.06 9.04
N LYS A 183 5.07 0.33 8.64
CA LYS A 183 4.83 -0.04 7.23
C LYS A 183 4.86 1.18 6.29
N LEU A 184 4.41 2.35 6.75
CA LEU A 184 4.35 3.57 5.93
C LEU A 184 5.48 4.56 6.21
N ASP A 185 6.52 4.14 6.92
CA ASP A 185 7.70 4.97 7.09
C ASP A 185 8.35 5.25 5.73
N ARG A 186 8.86 6.46 5.55
CA ARG A 186 9.40 6.98 4.28
C ARG A 186 8.38 7.22 3.17
N LEU A 187 7.08 7.04 3.43
CA LEU A 187 6.05 7.40 2.44
C LEU A 187 6.13 8.88 2.07
N GLY A 188 6.39 9.77 3.03
CA GLY A 188 6.62 11.20 2.73
C GLY A 188 7.74 11.44 1.71
N LEU A 189 8.91 10.79 1.88
CA LEU A 189 10.03 10.88 0.93
C LEU A 189 9.67 10.28 -0.45
N TRP A 190 8.94 9.16 -0.45
CA TRP A 190 8.46 8.56 -1.71
C TRP A 190 7.49 9.50 -2.43
N MET A 191 6.64 10.22 -1.70
CA MET A 191 5.76 11.25 -2.25
C MET A 191 6.55 12.43 -2.83
N GLU A 192 7.63 12.90 -2.20
CA GLU A 192 8.51 13.92 -2.79
C GLU A 192 9.04 13.48 -4.16
N ARG A 193 9.55 12.25 -4.24
CA ARG A 193 10.04 11.66 -5.50
C ARG A 193 8.94 11.47 -6.54
N LEU A 194 7.71 11.17 -6.12
CA LEU A 194 6.56 11.12 -7.00
C LEU A 194 6.32 12.48 -7.65
N MET A 195 6.40 13.55 -6.86
CA MET A 195 6.16 14.92 -7.30
C MET A 195 7.27 15.44 -8.22
N GLU A 196 8.52 15.05 -7.96
CA GLU A 196 9.65 15.30 -8.86
C GLU A 196 9.59 14.45 -10.14
N GLY A 197 8.78 13.39 -10.16
CA GLY A 197 8.62 12.50 -11.29
C GLY A 197 9.77 11.51 -11.49
N THR A 198 10.58 11.27 -10.45
CA THR A 198 11.78 10.41 -10.48
C THR A 198 11.50 8.94 -10.14
N LEU A 199 10.26 8.60 -9.80
CA LEU A 199 9.87 7.23 -9.49
C LEU A 199 9.77 6.34 -10.75
N PRO A 200 10.13 5.05 -10.64
CA PRO A 200 9.92 4.08 -11.71
C PRO A 200 8.42 3.91 -11.98
N ARG A 201 8.07 3.79 -13.27
CA ARG A 201 6.69 3.67 -13.74
C ARG A 201 6.49 2.29 -14.37
N LEU A 202 5.46 1.59 -13.91
CA LEU A 202 4.99 0.34 -14.51
C LEU A 202 3.78 0.66 -15.36
N TRP A 203 3.85 0.36 -16.66
CA TRP A 203 2.76 0.62 -17.59
C TRP A 203 1.69 -0.45 -17.47
N VAL A 204 0.43 0.00 -17.50
CA VAL A 204 -0.74 -0.85 -17.32
C VAL A 204 -1.53 -0.84 -18.64
N PRO A 205 -1.64 -1.97 -19.36
CA PRO A 205 -2.36 -1.98 -20.64
C PRO A 205 -3.86 -1.68 -20.47
N VAL A 206 -4.44 -2.29 -19.43
CA VAL A 206 -5.85 -2.17 -19.05
C VAL A 206 -5.97 -2.20 -17.53
N TRP A 207 -6.86 -1.38 -16.98
CA TRP A 207 -7.14 -1.37 -15.56
C TRP A 207 -8.04 -2.56 -15.18
N PRO A 208 -7.67 -3.39 -14.18
CA PRO A 208 -8.47 -4.55 -13.80
C PRO A 208 -9.77 -4.14 -13.09
N PRO A 209 -10.90 -4.80 -13.36
CA PRO A 209 -12.15 -4.50 -12.66
C PRO A 209 -12.01 -4.78 -11.14
N LEU A 210 -12.74 -4.01 -10.32
CA LEU A 210 -12.83 -4.25 -8.89
C LEU A 210 -13.76 -5.42 -8.54
N ASP A 211 -14.79 -5.64 -9.36
CA ASP A 211 -15.73 -6.73 -9.25
C ASP A 211 -15.27 -7.94 -10.06
N GLU A 212 -15.32 -9.13 -9.44
CA GLU A 212 -15.46 -10.38 -10.19
C GLU A 212 -16.88 -10.45 -10.75
N THR A 213 -17.18 -9.69 -11.80
CA THR A 213 -18.29 -10.08 -12.66
C THR A 213 -17.83 -11.35 -13.39
N THR A 214 -18.11 -12.46 -12.74
CA THR A 214 -18.14 -13.79 -13.35
C THR A 214 -19.22 -13.71 -14.42
N ASN A 215 -18.87 -13.20 -15.60
CA ASN A 215 -19.67 -13.36 -16.80
C ASN A 215 -19.53 -14.83 -17.22
N ASN A 216 -20.25 -15.71 -16.52
CA ASN A 216 -20.68 -16.97 -17.09
C ASN A 216 -21.69 -16.60 -18.19
N SER A 217 -21.21 -16.47 -19.42
CA SER A 217 -22.02 -16.61 -20.64
C SER A 217 -21.93 -18.04 -21.14
#